data_AF-A0A2Z4K389-F1
#
_entry.id   AF-A0A2Z4K389-F1
#
_cell.length_a   1.000
_cell.length_b   1.000
_cell.length_c   1.000
_cell.angle_alpha   90.00
_cell.angle_beta   90.00
_cell.angle_gamma   90.00
#
_symmetry.space_group_name_H-M   'P 1'
#
loop_
_entity.id
_entity.type
_entity.pdbx_description
1 polymer ?
#
loop_
_entity_poly.entity_id
_entity_poly.type
_entity_poly.pdbx_seq_one_letter_code
_entity_poly.pdbx_strand_id
1 'polypeptide(L)'
;MLSQEKEGMPMSYNNKNRLGLTAILAMGAALAVPAHAQSVMPADTDLSAQALSDGQTILAIATLEAELEASPGDPALLINLGIARAQIGETEEARANFEAAMRSRDVVDLETANGTMTDSRRLARKAMAMLERGEFRTQSASGSQFTLRD
;
A
#
# COMPACT_ATOMS: atom_id res chain seq x y z
N MET A 1 -19.75 20.26 -41.92
CA MET A 1 -18.39 20.42 -41.37
C MET A 1 -18.13 19.25 -40.44
N LEU A 2 -16.99 18.61 -40.68
CA LEU A 2 -16.35 17.41 -40.11
C LEU A 2 -16.95 16.69 -38.89
N SER A 3 -17.16 15.38 -39.11
CA SER A 3 -17.01 14.28 -38.15
C SER A 3 -15.55 14.12 -37.66
N GLN A 4 -15.34 13.14 -36.77
CA GLN A 4 -14.09 12.50 -36.30
C GLN A 4 -13.56 13.05 -34.95
N GLU A 5 -13.04 12.28 -34.00
CA GLU A 5 -12.91 10.83 -33.79
C GLU A 5 -12.45 10.65 -32.34
N LYS A 6 -12.69 9.45 -31.78
CA LYS A 6 -12.05 8.98 -30.55
C LYS A 6 -10.55 8.76 -30.76
N GLU A 7 -9.84 8.58 -29.64
CA GLU A 7 -8.50 7.98 -29.41
C GLU A 7 -7.59 9.00 -28.71
N GLY A 8 -6.85 8.71 -27.64
CA GLY A 8 -6.37 7.48 -27.03
C GLY A 8 -5.08 7.89 -26.30
N MET A 9 -4.99 7.71 -24.98
CA MET A 9 -3.73 7.92 -24.26
C MET A 9 -2.70 6.86 -24.71
N PRO A 10 -1.40 7.19 -24.70
CA PRO A 10 -0.61 6.76 -23.55
C PRO A 10 0.48 7.76 -23.13
N MET A 11 0.47 8.15 -21.85
CA MET A 11 1.61 8.80 -21.19
C MET A 11 2.72 7.76 -20.99
N SER A 12 3.72 7.83 -21.87
CA SER A 12 4.95 7.05 -21.82
C SER A 12 5.90 7.62 -20.76
N TYR A 13 6.03 6.97 -19.60
CA TYR A 13 7.09 7.28 -18.65
C TYR A 13 8.34 6.45 -18.96
N ASN A 14 9.28 7.10 -19.64
CA ASN A 14 10.53 6.53 -20.11
C ASN A 14 11.63 6.69 -19.04
N ASN A 15 11.87 5.66 -18.22
CA ASN A 15 12.96 5.68 -17.24
C ASN A 15 14.29 5.30 -17.91
N LYS A 16 15.00 6.32 -18.39
CA LYS A 16 16.38 6.19 -18.90
C LYS A 16 17.35 6.22 -17.72
N ASN A 17 18.00 5.08 -17.48
CA ASN A 17 19.45 4.93 -17.44
C ASN A 17 20.26 6.10 -16.81
N ARG A 18 21.22 5.93 -15.89
CA ARG A 18 21.95 4.76 -15.39
C ARG A 18 23.17 5.29 -14.61
N LEU A 19 23.80 4.41 -13.84
CA LEU A 19 25.25 4.34 -13.52
C LEU A 19 25.83 5.30 -12.47
N GLY A 20 26.49 4.67 -11.50
CA GLY A 20 27.78 5.13 -11.01
C GLY A 20 27.96 4.96 -9.51
N LEU A 21 28.57 3.85 -9.09
CA LEU A 21 29.61 3.84 -8.05
C LEU A 21 30.17 2.42 -7.88
N THR A 22 31.18 2.13 -8.69
CA THR A 22 32.20 1.12 -8.36
C THR A 22 33.24 1.79 -7.46
N ALA A 23 33.41 1.28 -6.25
CA ALA A 23 34.66 1.40 -5.50
C ALA A 23 34.89 0.07 -4.78
N ILE A 24 35.84 -0.70 -5.31
CA ILE A 24 36.41 -1.91 -4.72
C ILE A 24 37.64 -1.48 -3.91
N LEU A 25 37.66 -1.81 -2.62
CA LEU A 25 38.84 -1.90 -1.72
C LEU A 25 38.31 -2.33 -0.34
N ALA A 26 38.93 -3.16 0.49
CA ALA A 26 39.80 -4.33 0.41
C ALA A 26 39.91 -4.84 1.86
N MET A 27 40.23 -6.12 2.04
CA MET A 27 40.88 -6.72 3.21
C MET A 27 40.08 -6.90 4.53
N GLY A 28 39.93 -8.15 4.96
CA GLY A 28 39.58 -8.51 6.33
C GLY A 28 39.55 -10.02 6.54
N ALA A 29 40.49 -10.52 7.33
CA ALA A 29 40.88 -11.92 7.47
C ALA A 29 39.81 -12.87 8.06
N ALA A 30 39.96 -14.14 7.72
CA ALA A 30 39.19 -15.27 8.23
C ALA A 30 39.35 -15.45 9.76
N LEU A 31 38.21 -15.64 10.44
CA LEU A 31 38.13 -16.44 11.66
C LEU A 31 36.91 -17.35 11.53
N ALA A 32 37.18 -18.65 11.45
CA ALA A 32 36.17 -19.69 11.54
C ALA A 32 35.56 -19.67 12.94
N VAL A 33 34.28 -19.32 13.05
CA VAL A 33 33.48 -19.52 14.26
C VAL A 33 32.76 -20.87 14.10
N PRO A 34 32.86 -21.78 15.07
CA PRO A 34 32.26 -23.11 14.95
C PRO A 34 30.74 -23.00 14.96
N ALA A 35 30.13 -23.90 14.19
CA ALA A 35 28.71 -24.15 14.11
C ALA A 35 28.07 -24.22 15.51
N HIS A 36 27.48 -23.11 15.94
CA HIS A 36 26.39 -23.15 16.88
C HIS A 36 25.15 -23.21 16.02
N ALA A 37 24.46 -24.34 16.09
CA ALA A 37 23.12 -24.50 15.54
C ALA A 37 22.28 -23.33 16.04
N GLN A 38 22.13 -22.30 15.21
CA GLN A 38 21.11 -21.29 15.41
C GLN A 38 19.82 -22.03 15.13
N SER A 39 19.10 -22.33 16.21
CA SER A 39 17.66 -22.47 16.16
C SER A 39 17.13 -21.26 15.41
N VAL A 40 16.82 -21.43 14.13
CA VAL A 40 16.12 -20.43 13.33
C VAL A 40 14.75 -20.32 13.98
N MET A 41 14.62 -19.36 14.89
CA MET A 41 13.33 -18.99 15.44
C MET A 41 12.51 -18.40 14.29
N PRO A 42 11.33 -18.96 13.95
CA PRO A 42 10.49 -18.39 12.91
C PRO A 42 9.92 -17.00 13.27
N ALA A 43 10.11 -16.52 14.50
CA ALA A 43 9.55 -15.25 14.98
C ALA A 43 10.17 -14.00 14.34
N ASP A 44 11.46 -14.01 13.99
CA ASP A 44 12.14 -12.80 13.46
C ASP A 44 11.74 -12.50 12.01
N THR A 45 11.34 -13.52 11.24
CA THR A 45 10.94 -13.35 9.83
C THR A 45 9.60 -12.61 9.74
N ASP A 46 8.64 -12.95 10.61
CA ASP A 46 7.32 -12.32 10.63
C ASP A 46 7.39 -10.86 11.09
N LEU A 47 8.18 -10.57 12.12
CA LEU A 47 8.41 -9.20 12.58
C LEU A 47 9.10 -8.33 11.52
N SER A 48 10.07 -8.91 10.79
CA SER A 48 10.77 -8.23 9.71
C SER A 48 9.84 -7.92 8.53
N ALA A 49 9.02 -8.90 8.12
CA ALA A 49 8.05 -8.72 7.05
C ALA A 49 6.99 -7.68 7.41
N GLN A 50 6.51 -7.68 8.66
CA GLN A 50 5.56 -6.69 9.15
C GLN A 50 6.14 -5.29 9.13
N ALA A 51 7.35 -5.10 9.70
CA ALA A 51 8.01 -3.80 9.71
C ALA A 51 8.26 -3.25 8.30
N LEU A 52 8.59 -4.11 7.34
CA LEU A 52 8.73 -3.72 5.93
C LEU A 52 7.39 -3.30 5.32
N SER A 53 6.31 -4.05 5.57
CA SER A 53 4.97 -3.72 5.08
C SER A 53 4.47 -2.39 5.67
N ASP A 54 4.69 -2.17 6.96
CA ASP A 54 4.32 -0.91 7.64
C ASP A 54 5.10 0.26 7.05
N GLY A 55 6.41 0.08 6.82
CA GLY A 55 7.25 1.08 6.15
C GLY A 55 6.75 1.44 4.74
N GLN A 56 6.33 0.45 3.95
CA GLN A 56 5.74 0.69 2.63
C GLN A 56 4.39 1.42 2.73
N THR A 57 3.58 1.08 3.74
CA THR A 57 2.28 1.71 3.97
C THR A 57 2.43 3.17 4.38
N ILE A 58 3.42 3.49 5.21
CA ILE A 58 3.74 4.88 5.60
C ILE A 58 4.17 5.71 4.38
N LEU A 59 4.98 5.15 3.48
CA LEU A 59 5.36 5.84 2.24
C LEU A 59 4.14 6.08 1.33
N ALA A 60 3.21 5.11 1.27
CA ALA A 60 1.97 5.28 0.52
C ALA A 60 1.09 6.39 1.10
N ILE A 61 0.98 6.48 2.44
CA ILE A 61 0.27 7.57 3.13
C ILE A 61 0.85 8.93 2.72
N ALA A 62 2.16 9.11 2.82
CA ALA A 62 2.80 10.38 2.46
C ALA A 62 2.57 10.76 0.99
N THR A 63 2.58 9.77 0.09
CA THR A 63 2.31 9.98 -1.34
C THR A 63 0.87 10.40 -1.58
N LEU A 64 -0.08 9.69 -0.96
CA LEU A 64 -1.51 9.97 -1.08
C LEU A 64 -1.90 11.33 -0.49
N GLU A 65 -1.25 11.75 0.61
CA GLU A 65 -1.43 13.09 1.19
C GLU A 65 -0.99 14.18 0.20
N ALA A 66 0.18 14.03 -0.42
CA ALA A 66 0.67 14.98 -1.42
C ALA A 66 -0.24 15.03 -2.68
N GLU A 67 -0.75 13.89 -3.13
CA GLU A 67 -1.72 13.84 -4.24
C GLU A 67 -3.05 14.51 -3.87
N LEU A 68 -3.50 14.33 -2.63
CA LEU A 68 -4.74 14.93 -2.14
C LEU A 68 -4.62 16.45 -1.96
N GLU A 69 -3.43 16.97 -1.66
CA GLU A 69 -3.17 18.42 -1.71
C GLU A 69 -3.36 18.99 -3.12
N ALA A 70 -2.98 18.23 -4.15
CA ALA A 70 -3.16 18.63 -5.55
C ALA A 70 -4.62 18.44 -6.04
N SER A 71 -5.34 17.44 -5.52
CA SER A 71 -6.73 17.14 -5.87
C SER A 71 -7.62 17.03 -4.63
N PRO A 72 -7.95 18.15 -3.96
CA PRO A 72 -8.70 18.13 -2.71
C PRO A 72 -10.10 17.52 -2.90
N GLY A 73 -10.42 16.52 -2.09
CA GLY A 73 -11.74 15.90 -2.07
C GLY A 73 -11.94 14.77 -3.08
N ASP A 74 -10.88 14.33 -3.78
CA ASP A 74 -10.94 13.12 -4.60
C ASP A 74 -11.32 11.90 -3.72
N PRO A 75 -12.48 11.29 -3.95
CA PRO A 75 -12.94 10.18 -3.11
C PRO A 75 -12.07 8.93 -3.26
N ALA A 76 -11.38 8.72 -4.38
CA ALA A 76 -10.49 7.58 -4.57
C ALA A 76 -9.25 7.70 -3.69
N LEU A 77 -8.62 8.89 -3.68
CA LEU A 77 -7.46 9.19 -2.83
C LEU A 77 -7.83 9.09 -1.35
N LEU A 78 -8.99 9.64 -0.96
CA LEU A 78 -9.50 9.56 0.41
C LEU A 78 -9.73 8.10 0.85
N ILE A 79 -10.30 7.25 -0.01
CA ILE A 79 -10.50 5.82 0.30
C ILE A 79 -9.14 5.12 0.46
N ASN A 80 -8.21 5.34 -0.45
CA ASN A 80 -6.89 4.70 -0.38
C ASN A 80 -6.11 5.14 0.85
N LEU A 81 -6.17 6.44 1.19
CA LEU A 81 -5.54 6.97 2.39
C LEU A 81 -6.17 6.38 3.65
N GLY A 82 -7.50 6.25 3.67
CA GLY A 82 -8.20 5.59 4.78
C GLY A 82 -7.81 4.12 4.95
N ILE A 83 -7.65 3.37 3.86
CA ILE A 83 -7.20 1.97 3.90
C ILE A 83 -5.78 1.86 4.46
N ALA A 84 -4.85 2.70 3.96
CA ALA A 84 -3.47 2.68 4.41
C ALA A 84 -3.34 3.04 5.90
N ARG A 85 -4.04 4.08 6.36
CA ARG A 85 -4.10 4.46 7.79
C ARG A 85 -4.70 3.35 8.65
N ALA A 86 -5.75 2.68 8.17
CA ALA A 86 -6.36 1.55 8.88
C ALA A 86 -5.41 0.36 9.07
N GLN A 87 -4.52 0.10 8.10
CA GLN A 87 -3.54 -0.99 8.16
C GLN A 87 -2.47 -0.78 9.23
N ILE A 88 -2.03 0.46 9.43
CA ILE A 88 -1.06 0.82 10.49
C ILE A 88 -1.72 1.15 11.84
N GLY A 89 -3.05 1.05 11.93
CA GLY A 89 -3.79 1.20 13.18
C GLY A 89 -4.34 2.59 13.47
N GLU A 90 -4.11 3.57 12.61
CA GLU A 90 -4.66 4.94 12.66
C GLU A 90 -6.17 4.94 12.33
N THR A 91 -6.95 4.41 13.27
CA THR A 91 -8.36 4.06 13.06
C THR A 91 -9.25 5.29 12.94
N GLU A 92 -8.98 6.34 13.73
CA GLU A 92 -9.82 7.55 13.72
C GLU A 92 -9.58 8.40 12.47
N GLU A 93 -8.32 8.49 12.03
CA GLU A 93 -7.92 9.15 10.80
C GLU A 93 -8.45 8.39 9.57
N ALA A 94 -8.43 7.05 9.62
CA ALA A 94 -9.05 6.22 8.59
C ALA A 94 -10.57 6.46 8.51
N ARG A 95 -11.25 6.51 9.65
CA ARG A 95 -12.69 6.84 9.73
C ARG A 95 -12.97 8.20 9.08
N ALA A 96 -12.21 9.23 9.46
CA ALA A 96 -12.37 10.57 8.91
C ALA A 96 -12.22 10.60 7.38
N ASN A 97 -11.25 9.87 6.83
CA ASN A 97 -11.03 9.76 5.39
C ASN A 97 -12.21 9.07 4.67
N PHE A 98 -12.73 7.96 5.23
CA PHE A 98 -13.89 7.29 4.65
C PHE A 98 -15.15 8.16 4.69
N GLU A 99 -15.37 8.88 5.79
CA GLU A 99 -16.48 9.82 5.88
C GLU A 99 -16.35 10.97 4.87
N ALA A 100 -15.14 11.51 4.69
CA ALA A 100 -14.86 12.53 3.69
C ALA A 100 -15.15 12.01 2.27
N ALA A 101 -14.74 10.78 1.94
CA ALA A 101 -15.05 10.15 0.65
C ALA A 101 -16.56 9.97 0.44
N MET A 102 -17.30 9.58 1.49
CA MET A 102 -18.77 9.48 1.43
C MET A 102 -19.45 10.83 1.18
N ARG A 103 -18.88 11.91 1.72
CA ARG A 103 -19.37 13.29 1.55
C ARG A 103 -18.87 13.96 0.27
N SER A 104 -17.96 13.32 -0.48
CA SER A 104 -17.44 13.91 -1.72
C SER A 104 -18.58 14.15 -2.70
N ARG A 105 -18.50 15.31 -3.37
CA ARG A 105 -19.48 15.74 -4.37
C ARG A 105 -19.38 14.86 -5.61
N ASP A 106 -18.17 14.46 -5.94
CA ASP A 106 -17.88 13.60 -7.07
C ASP A 106 -18.06 12.13 -6.68
N VAL A 107 -18.72 11.39 -7.56
CA VAL A 107 -18.85 9.94 -7.46
C VAL A 107 -18.12 9.36 -8.64
N VAL A 108 -17.10 8.57 -8.35
CA VAL A 108 -16.26 7.93 -9.36
C VAL A 108 -16.44 6.43 -9.26
N ASP A 109 -16.42 5.76 -10.41
CA ASP A 109 -16.41 4.30 -10.47
C ASP A 109 -14.98 3.80 -10.22
N LEU A 110 -14.86 2.86 -9.29
CA LEU A 110 -13.59 2.27 -8.86
C LEU A 110 -13.62 0.76 -9.08
N GLU A 111 -12.50 0.23 -9.54
CA GLU A 111 -12.27 -1.21 -9.57
C GLU A 111 -11.73 -1.65 -8.21
N THR A 112 -12.41 -2.61 -7.59
CA THR A 112 -11.93 -3.22 -6.34
C THR A 112 -10.90 -4.30 -6.63
N ALA A 113 -10.13 -4.71 -5.61
CA ALA A 113 -9.06 -5.69 -5.77
C ALA A 113 -9.50 -7.06 -6.34
N ASN A 114 -10.80 -7.37 -6.37
CA ASN A 114 -11.34 -8.60 -6.97
C ASN A 114 -11.84 -8.40 -8.42
N GLY A 115 -11.54 -7.26 -9.05
CA GLY A 115 -11.96 -6.92 -10.42
C GLY A 115 -13.42 -6.44 -10.54
N THR A 116 -14.12 -6.24 -9.42
CA THR A 116 -15.50 -5.73 -9.46
C THR A 116 -15.52 -4.21 -9.46
N MET A 117 -16.28 -3.62 -10.39
CA MET A 117 -16.56 -2.18 -10.40
C MET A 117 -17.59 -1.79 -9.33
N THR A 118 -17.36 -0.68 -8.64
CA THR A 118 -18.28 -0.10 -7.67
C THR A 118 -18.11 1.41 -7.60
N ASP A 119 -19.17 2.14 -7.21
CA ASP A 119 -19.03 3.57 -6.94
C ASP A 119 -18.24 3.83 -5.66
N SER A 120 -17.56 4.97 -5.61
CA SER A 120 -16.71 5.38 -4.50
C SER A 120 -17.44 5.48 -3.16
N ARG A 121 -18.69 5.95 -3.13
CA ARG A 121 -19.48 6.06 -1.87
C ARG A 121 -19.84 4.69 -1.30
N ARG A 122 -20.13 3.73 -2.16
CA ARG A 122 -20.41 2.33 -1.77
C ARG A 122 -19.14 1.66 -1.29
N LEU A 123 -18.00 1.92 -1.94
CA LEU A 123 -16.71 1.42 -1.48
C LEU A 123 -16.34 2.00 -0.11
N ALA A 124 -16.50 3.32 0.08
CA ALA A 124 -16.22 3.99 1.36
C ALA A 124 -17.08 3.45 2.50
N ARG A 125 -18.39 3.22 2.28
CA ARG A 125 -19.27 2.57 3.27
C ARG A 125 -18.83 1.16 3.61
N LYS A 126 -18.40 0.38 2.60
CA LYS A 126 -17.87 -0.96 2.82
C LYS A 126 -16.58 -0.89 3.65
N ALA A 127 -15.66 0.01 3.31
CA ALA A 127 -14.41 0.19 4.03
C ALA A 127 -14.65 0.62 5.49
N MET A 128 -15.59 1.54 5.74
CA MET A 128 -16.00 1.90 7.10
C MET A 128 -16.53 0.71 7.89
N ALA A 129 -17.39 -0.12 7.29
CA ALA A 129 -17.88 -1.32 7.94
C ALA A 129 -16.75 -2.33 8.24
N MET A 130 -15.75 -2.45 7.35
CA MET A 130 -14.56 -3.29 7.58
C MET A 130 -13.69 -2.75 8.72
N LEU A 131 -13.56 -1.42 8.82
CA LEU A 131 -12.83 -0.73 9.88
C LEU A 131 -13.46 -1.00 11.24
N GLU A 132 -14.78 -0.88 11.34
CA GLU A 132 -15.55 -1.16 12.56
C GLU A 132 -15.43 -2.63 13.00
N ARG A 133 -15.28 -3.55 12.05
CA ARG A 133 -15.04 -4.98 12.33
C ARG A 133 -13.55 -5.31 12.59
N GLY A 134 -12.65 -4.35 12.44
CA GLY A 134 -11.21 -4.52 12.66
C GLY A 134 -10.47 -5.31 11.57
N GLU A 135 -11.06 -5.47 10.39
CA GLU A 135 -10.56 -6.38 9.34
C GLU A 135 -9.26 -5.93 8.67
N PHE A 136 -8.89 -4.66 8.78
CA PHE A 136 -7.65 -4.13 8.20
C PHE A 136 -6.39 -4.62 8.94
N ARG A 137 -6.46 -4.77 10.27
CA ARG A 137 -5.32 -5.25 11.07
C ARG A 137 -5.09 -6.75 10.93
N THR A 138 -6.14 -7.52 10.73
CA THR A 138 -6.05 -8.98 10.56
C THR A 138 -5.43 -9.36 9.22
N GLN A 139 -5.63 -8.57 8.17
CA GLN A 139 -5.05 -8.83 6.84
C GLN A 139 -3.52 -8.65 6.83
N SER A 140 -2.99 -7.66 7.55
CA SER A 140 -1.54 -7.51 7.73
C SER A 140 -0.91 -8.73 8.41
N ALA A 141 -1.60 -9.31 9.41
CA ALA A 141 -1.11 -10.48 10.15
C ALA A 141 -1.26 -11.81 9.38
N SER A 142 -2.25 -11.95 8.50
CA SER A 142 -2.57 -13.23 7.84
C SER A 142 -1.67 -13.56 6.64
N GLY A 143 -0.93 -12.59 6.08
CA GLY A 143 0.00 -12.82 4.97
C GLY A 143 1.18 -13.72 5.31
N SER A 144 1.49 -13.88 6.59
CA SER A 144 2.69 -14.58 7.08
C SER A 144 2.44 -16.04 7.47
N GLN A 145 1.17 -16.49 7.53
CA GLN A 145 0.81 -17.78 8.14
C GLN A 145 0.75 -18.97 7.15
N PHE A 146 1.03 -18.78 5.86
CA PHE A 146 0.82 -19.81 4.82
C PHE A 146 2.07 -20.60 4.38
N THR A 147 3.24 -20.43 5.01
CA THR A 147 4.49 -21.08 4.56
C THR A 147 4.80 -22.45 5.16
N LEU A 148 3.84 -23.12 5.82
CA LEU A 148 4.02 -24.50 6.28
C LEU A 148 3.11 -25.46 5.52
N ARG A 149 3.65 -26.07 4.48
CA ARG A 149 3.08 -27.30 3.89
C ARG A 149 4.22 -28.27 3.65
N ASP A 150 4.16 -29.38 4.39
CA ASP A 150 5.06 -30.54 4.36
C ASP A 150 5.31 -31.10 2.95
#